data_AF-A0A497P7K7-F1
#
_entry.id   AF-A0A497P7K7-F1
#
_cell.length_a   1.000
_cell.length_b   1.000
_cell.length_c   1.000
_cell.angle_alpha   90.00
_cell.angle_beta   90.00
_cell.angle_gamma   90.00
#
_symmetry.space_group_name_H-M   'P 1'
#
loop_
_entity.id
_entity.type
_entity.pdbx_description
1 polymer ?
#
loop_
_entity_poly.entity_id
_entity_poly.type
_entity_poly.pdbx_seq_one_letter_code
_entity_poly.pdbx_strand_id
1 'polypeptide(L)'
;MSAEVWYEKKLLGTLIIAILFAAFIFYLPTIVQYFRPARVVVPTYLYTEDLTVGFKIMDDTTSSLITSDVSPKFFTVGTNPFAYAFVGTPIGAATYDSTEAEWIAILDAGSYVLLVTDEAASKTKYPVKVTVSVPGTNDTDMVVKLDPYMIHMVERATPSISTAIYAYNSSSGAYDISVSNLNVTAYSKWLVEARITVAGLNKIIKAGRIYLTQYTGITVATAYVDGAQASVYLDSDSSDDGMTGYYILFPDWTAGVHHVQIYLQKTGSPSAGTITLTLFEYYECLNPSLRFWTDETASISVVT
;
A
#
# COMPACT_ATOMS: atom_id res chain seq x y z
N MET A 1 52.08 -36.20 32.24
CA MET A 1 50.64 -36.16 32.60
C MET A 1 50.15 -37.60 32.53
N SER A 2 49.91 -38.25 33.68
CA SER A 2 49.64 -39.69 33.74
C SER A 2 48.28 -40.04 33.13
N ALA A 3 48.16 -41.24 32.56
CA ALA A 3 46.95 -41.73 31.89
C ALA A 3 45.69 -41.72 32.79
N GLU A 4 45.86 -41.77 34.11
CA GLU A 4 44.78 -41.68 35.11
C GLU A 4 44.03 -40.34 35.04
N VAL A 5 44.75 -39.21 34.94
CA VAL A 5 44.14 -37.87 34.88
C VAL A 5 43.31 -37.66 33.61
N TRP A 6 43.64 -38.40 32.53
CA TRP A 6 42.90 -38.35 31.28
C TRP A 6 41.64 -39.22 31.31
N TYR A 7 41.68 -40.36 32.00
CA TYR A 7 40.56 -41.28 32.14
C TYR A 7 39.46 -40.70 33.05
N GLU A 8 39.84 -40.05 34.16
CA GLU A 8 38.90 -39.38 35.08
C GLU A 8 38.12 -38.24 34.42
N LYS A 9 38.77 -37.45 33.54
CA LYS A 9 38.10 -36.37 32.80
C LYS A 9 37.07 -36.88 31.81
N LYS A 10 37.32 -38.03 31.16
CA LYS A 10 36.35 -38.66 30.25
C LYS A 10 35.18 -39.29 31.00
N LEU A 11 35.43 -39.90 32.14
CA LEU A 11 34.39 -40.47 32.99
C LEU A 11 33.47 -39.35 33.53
N LEU A 12 34.06 -38.26 34.03
CA LEU A 12 33.32 -37.10 34.51
C LEU A 12 32.51 -36.44 33.38
N GLY A 13 33.10 -36.29 32.18
CA GLY A 13 32.41 -35.77 31.01
C GLY A 13 31.21 -36.63 30.60
N THR A 14 31.38 -37.96 30.59
CA THR A 14 30.30 -38.90 30.26
C THR A 14 29.19 -38.87 31.31
N LEU A 15 29.55 -38.75 32.60
CA LEU A 15 28.59 -38.65 33.70
C LEU A 15 27.77 -37.35 33.63
N ILE A 16 28.40 -36.21 33.32
CA ILE A 16 27.70 -34.93 33.15
C ILE A 16 26.70 -35.01 31.98
N ILE A 17 27.11 -35.61 30.85
CA ILE A 17 26.22 -35.80 29.70
C ILE A 17 25.04 -36.71 30.08
N ALA A 18 25.28 -37.81 30.79
CA ALA A 18 24.21 -38.71 31.25
C ALA A 18 23.22 -38.01 32.20
N ILE A 19 23.70 -37.16 33.11
CA ILE A 19 22.85 -36.38 34.02
C ILE A 19 22.03 -35.35 33.24
N LEU A 20 22.64 -34.64 32.29
CA LEU A 20 21.91 -33.68 31.45
C LEU A 20 20.85 -34.38 30.59
N PHE A 21 21.16 -35.56 30.06
CA PHE A 21 20.21 -36.35 29.27
C PHE A 21 19.07 -36.89 30.13
N ALA A 22 19.36 -37.38 31.34
CA ALA A 22 18.36 -37.83 32.30
C ALA A 22 17.47 -36.67 32.76
N ALA A 23 18.06 -35.50 33.04
CA ALA A 23 17.31 -34.28 33.35
C ALA A 23 16.44 -33.86 32.16
N PHE A 24 16.96 -33.89 30.93
CA PHE A 24 16.19 -33.57 29.75
C PHE A 24 14.99 -34.50 29.58
N ILE A 25 15.15 -35.82 29.75
CA ILE A 25 14.04 -36.79 29.70
C ILE A 25 13.03 -36.56 30.81
N PHE A 26 13.48 -36.29 32.04
CA PHE A 26 12.59 -36.09 33.20
C PHE A 26 11.81 -34.77 33.12
N TYR A 27 12.44 -33.72 32.60
CA TYR A 27 11.86 -32.37 32.52
C TYR A 27 11.20 -32.05 31.17
N LEU A 28 11.37 -32.88 30.13
CA LEU A 28 10.68 -32.69 28.85
C LEU A 28 9.15 -32.62 29.01
N PRO A 29 8.49 -33.54 29.76
CA PRO A 29 7.03 -33.54 29.87
C PRO A 29 6.51 -32.28 30.56
N THR A 30 7.24 -31.74 31.54
CA THR A 30 6.88 -30.50 32.24
C THR A 30 7.11 -29.28 31.35
N ILE A 31 8.23 -29.24 30.61
CA ILE A 31 8.49 -28.18 29.62
C ILE A 31 7.38 -28.16 28.55
N VAL A 32 6.97 -29.32 28.03
CA VAL A 32 5.87 -29.42 27.05
C VAL A 32 4.53 -28.94 27.63
N GLN A 33 4.29 -29.07 28.94
CA GLN A 33 3.09 -28.51 29.58
C GLN A 33 3.13 -26.98 29.67
N TYR A 34 4.30 -26.37 29.93
CA TYR A 34 4.46 -24.91 29.91
C TYR A 34 4.34 -24.30 28.51
N PHE A 35 4.65 -25.08 27.46
CA PHE A 35 4.49 -24.66 26.07
C PHE A 35 3.19 -25.13 25.43
N ARG A 36 2.21 -25.65 26.18
CA ARG A 36 0.87 -25.83 25.63
C ARG A 36 0.31 -24.44 25.30
N PRO A 37 0.03 -24.12 24.03
CA PRO A 37 -0.63 -22.86 23.72
C PRO A 37 -1.91 -22.80 24.55
N ALA A 38 -2.10 -21.70 25.27
CA ALA A 38 -3.32 -21.47 26.03
C ALA A 38 -4.49 -21.74 25.08
N ARG A 39 -5.42 -22.60 25.50
CA ARG A 39 -6.61 -22.89 24.70
C ARG A 39 -7.28 -21.55 24.46
N VAL A 40 -7.36 -21.12 23.21
CA VAL A 40 -8.12 -19.92 22.84
C VAL A 40 -9.57 -20.22 23.19
N VAL A 41 -10.01 -19.72 24.34
CA VAL A 41 -11.42 -19.78 24.72
C VAL A 41 -12.09 -18.72 23.85
N VAL A 42 -12.70 -19.16 22.75
CA VAL A 42 -13.58 -18.28 21.99
C VAL A 42 -14.75 -17.96 22.93
N PRO A 43 -14.94 -16.71 23.35
CA PRO A 43 -16.05 -16.35 24.22
C PRO A 43 -17.35 -16.77 23.53
N THR A 44 -18.17 -17.56 24.23
CA THR A 44 -19.52 -17.87 23.77
C THR A 44 -20.40 -16.69 24.15
N TYR A 45 -20.90 -15.98 23.14
CA TYR A 45 -21.81 -14.86 23.31
C TYR A 45 -23.26 -15.34 23.25
N LEU A 46 -24.14 -14.69 24.00
CA LEU A 46 -25.58 -14.95 24.01
C LEU A 46 -26.26 -14.42 22.73
N TYR A 47 -25.78 -13.29 22.23
CA TYR A 47 -26.29 -12.62 21.03
C TYR A 47 -25.20 -12.48 19.98
N THR A 48 -25.48 -12.96 18.76
CA THR A 48 -24.55 -12.96 17.62
C THR A 48 -25.19 -12.53 16.31
N GLU A 49 -26.49 -12.22 16.31
CA GLU A 49 -27.26 -11.88 15.11
C GLU A 49 -27.92 -10.52 15.33
N ASP A 50 -28.19 -9.78 14.26
CA ASP A 50 -28.92 -8.49 14.27
C ASP A 50 -28.38 -7.47 15.29
N LEU A 51 -27.06 -7.40 15.45
CA LEU A 51 -26.42 -6.49 16.40
C LEU A 51 -26.43 -5.07 15.85
N THR A 52 -26.69 -4.10 16.73
CA THR A 52 -26.53 -2.67 16.43
C THR A 52 -25.06 -2.30 16.58
N VAL A 53 -24.37 -2.11 15.46
CA VAL A 53 -22.93 -1.89 15.42
C VAL A 53 -22.60 -0.42 15.24
N GLY A 54 -21.93 0.17 16.23
CA GLY A 54 -21.48 1.56 16.22
C GLY A 54 -20.00 1.71 15.84
N PHE A 55 -19.66 2.72 15.04
CA PHE A 55 -18.28 3.11 14.72
C PHE A 55 -18.17 4.58 14.33
N LYS A 56 -16.94 5.11 14.31
CA LYS A 56 -16.64 6.49 13.96
C LYS A 56 -15.75 6.55 12.73
N ILE A 57 -15.84 7.68 12.03
CA ILE A 57 -15.01 7.98 10.87
C ILE A 57 -14.28 9.28 11.17
N MET A 58 -12.97 9.28 10.98
CA MET A 58 -12.09 10.41 11.21
C MET A 58 -11.49 10.88 9.89
N ASP A 59 -11.47 12.18 9.69
CA ASP A 59 -10.64 12.83 8.68
C ASP A 59 -9.28 13.13 9.31
N ASP A 60 -8.25 12.38 8.92
CA ASP A 60 -6.89 12.55 9.42
C ASP A 60 -6.27 13.88 8.97
N THR A 61 -6.72 14.43 7.84
CA THR A 61 -6.21 15.71 7.34
C THR A 61 -6.61 16.87 8.26
N THR A 62 -7.86 16.85 8.75
CA THR A 62 -8.40 17.89 9.63
C THR A 62 -8.43 17.49 11.10
N SER A 63 -8.12 16.23 11.43
CA SER A 63 -8.24 15.64 12.77
C SER A 63 -9.66 15.79 13.36
N SER A 64 -10.68 15.61 12.53
CA SER A 64 -12.09 15.80 12.92
C SER A 64 -12.95 14.58 12.58
N LEU A 65 -14.07 14.41 13.28
CA LEU A 65 -15.02 13.34 12.98
C LEU A 65 -15.86 13.69 11.75
N ILE A 66 -16.01 12.73 10.85
CA ILE A 66 -16.88 12.82 9.69
C ILE A 66 -18.27 12.29 10.05
N THR A 67 -19.26 13.17 9.94
CA THR A 67 -20.65 12.93 10.36
C THR A 67 -21.65 13.03 9.21
N SER A 68 -21.19 13.42 8.02
CA SER A 68 -21.97 13.55 6.78
C SER A 68 -21.09 13.28 5.57
N ASP A 69 -21.71 13.25 4.38
CA ASP A 69 -21.02 13.25 3.08
C ASP A 69 -20.07 12.07 2.85
N VAL A 70 -20.29 10.96 3.54
CA VAL A 70 -19.63 9.67 3.30
C VAL A 70 -20.66 8.53 3.28
N SER A 71 -20.30 7.44 2.61
CA SER A 71 -21.15 6.25 2.50
C SER A 71 -20.39 4.99 2.96
N PRO A 72 -20.54 4.58 4.24
CA PRO A 72 -19.96 3.33 4.73
C PRO A 72 -20.80 2.11 4.31
N LYS A 73 -20.17 1.15 3.65
CA LYS A 73 -20.78 -0.04 3.06
C LYS A 73 -20.00 -1.30 3.45
N PHE A 74 -20.71 -2.32 3.92
CA PHE A 74 -20.13 -3.59 4.34
C PHE A 74 -20.26 -4.64 3.24
N PHE A 75 -19.22 -5.46 3.10
CA PHE A 75 -19.14 -6.58 2.18
C PHE A 75 -18.70 -7.84 2.94
N THR A 76 -18.96 -8.99 2.34
CA THR A 76 -18.47 -10.27 2.87
C THR A 76 -16.94 -10.27 2.94
N VAL A 77 -16.40 -10.93 3.97
CA VAL A 77 -14.95 -11.10 4.14
C VAL A 77 -14.30 -11.65 2.86
N GLY A 78 -13.14 -11.11 2.51
CA GLY A 78 -12.39 -11.50 1.30
C GLY A 78 -12.84 -10.78 0.01
N THR A 79 -13.95 -10.04 0.04
CA THR A 79 -14.35 -9.19 -1.09
C THR A 79 -13.37 -8.03 -1.27
N ASN A 80 -12.99 -7.73 -2.52
CA ASN A 80 -12.14 -6.60 -2.84
C ASN A 80 -12.91 -5.54 -3.67
N PRO A 81 -13.63 -4.60 -3.02
CA PRO A 81 -14.40 -3.58 -3.73
C PRO A 81 -13.53 -2.61 -4.56
N PHE A 82 -12.22 -2.59 -4.27
CA PHE A 82 -11.22 -1.80 -4.96
C PHE A 82 -10.74 -2.43 -6.28
N ALA A 83 -11.08 -3.69 -6.57
CA ALA A 83 -10.69 -4.32 -7.83
C ALA A 83 -11.31 -3.63 -9.05
N TYR A 84 -10.54 -3.50 -10.14
CA TYR A 84 -10.89 -2.74 -11.34
C TYR A 84 -12.27 -3.08 -11.92
N ALA A 85 -12.58 -4.37 -12.03
CA ALA A 85 -13.84 -4.88 -12.58
C ALA A 85 -14.85 -5.33 -11.51
N PHE A 86 -14.77 -4.78 -10.28
CA PHE A 86 -15.67 -5.18 -9.21
C PHE A 86 -17.11 -4.72 -9.46
N VAL A 87 -18.06 -5.67 -9.39
CA VAL A 87 -19.52 -5.43 -9.57
C VAL A 87 -20.36 -5.93 -8.39
N GLY A 88 -19.73 -6.27 -7.27
CA GLY A 88 -20.44 -6.80 -6.10
C GLY A 88 -21.26 -5.74 -5.38
N THR A 89 -22.32 -6.20 -4.71
CA THR A 89 -23.20 -5.35 -3.91
C THR A 89 -22.84 -5.46 -2.42
N PRO A 90 -23.02 -4.37 -1.66
CA PRO A 90 -22.84 -4.42 -0.22
C PRO A 90 -23.95 -5.25 0.44
N ILE A 91 -23.62 -5.93 1.54
CA ILE A 91 -24.57 -6.68 2.37
C ILE A 91 -25.24 -5.79 3.41
N GLY A 92 -24.68 -4.62 3.68
CA GLY A 92 -25.20 -3.64 4.61
C GLY A 92 -24.58 -2.27 4.37
N ALA A 93 -25.22 -1.23 4.89
CA ALA A 93 -24.72 0.14 4.87
C ALA A 93 -24.97 0.78 6.24
N ALA A 94 -24.10 1.70 6.63
CA ALA A 94 -24.28 2.45 7.87
C ALA A 94 -24.96 3.79 7.60
N THR A 95 -25.72 4.25 8.59
CA THR A 95 -26.28 5.61 8.65
C THR A 95 -25.76 6.32 9.89
N TYR A 96 -25.51 7.61 9.79
CA TYR A 96 -25.07 8.39 10.94
C TYR A 96 -26.23 8.65 11.91
N ASP A 97 -26.01 8.37 13.20
CA ASP A 97 -26.91 8.72 14.30
C ASP A 97 -26.32 9.88 15.09
N SER A 98 -27.00 11.02 15.05
CA SER A 98 -26.57 12.23 15.77
C SER A 98 -26.71 12.15 17.29
N THR A 99 -27.55 11.24 17.81
CA THR A 99 -27.77 11.05 19.25
C THR A 99 -26.60 10.30 19.86
N GLU A 100 -26.19 9.20 19.22
CA GLU A 100 -25.04 8.39 19.64
C GLU A 100 -23.70 8.95 19.14
N ALA A 101 -23.77 9.94 18.24
CA ALA A 101 -22.64 10.58 17.58
C ALA A 101 -21.72 9.58 16.85
N GLU A 102 -22.32 8.59 16.20
CA GLU A 102 -21.62 7.51 15.50
C GLU A 102 -22.38 6.99 14.28
N TRP A 103 -21.69 6.25 13.42
CA TRP A 103 -22.28 5.51 12.32
C TRP A 103 -22.80 4.17 12.82
N ILE A 104 -24.03 3.84 12.46
CA ILE A 104 -24.73 2.64 12.92
C ILE A 104 -25.10 1.76 11.73
N ALA A 105 -24.85 0.46 11.85
CA ALA A 105 -25.34 -0.58 10.94
C ALA A 105 -25.91 -1.77 11.74
N ILE A 106 -26.82 -2.54 11.13
CA ILE A 106 -27.27 -3.82 11.68
C ILE A 106 -26.51 -4.94 10.99
N LEU A 107 -25.75 -5.72 11.77
CA LEU A 107 -24.88 -6.79 11.27
C LEU A 107 -24.82 -7.94 12.28
N ASP A 108 -24.54 -9.14 11.78
CA ASP A 108 -24.22 -10.29 12.63
C ASP A 108 -22.78 -10.20 13.16
N ALA A 109 -22.47 -10.98 14.20
CA ALA A 109 -21.10 -11.14 14.68
C ALA A 109 -20.27 -11.87 13.62
N GLY A 110 -19.11 -11.32 13.28
CA GLY A 110 -18.29 -11.86 12.19
C GLY A 110 -17.20 -10.92 11.70
N SER A 111 -16.59 -11.27 10.58
CA SER A 111 -15.60 -10.42 9.90
C SER A 111 -16.16 -9.94 8.56
N TYR A 112 -15.85 -8.69 8.23
CA TYR A 112 -16.38 -8.00 7.05
C TYR A 112 -15.30 -7.16 6.39
N VAL A 113 -15.57 -6.74 5.17
CA VAL A 113 -14.82 -5.66 4.50
C VAL A 113 -15.69 -4.41 4.51
N LEU A 114 -15.23 -3.36 5.17
CA LEU A 114 -15.86 -2.05 5.17
C LEU A 114 -15.23 -1.19 4.07
N LEU A 115 -16.07 -0.64 3.20
CA LEU A 115 -15.73 0.41 2.24
C LEU A 115 -16.37 1.72 2.71
N VAL A 116 -15.58 2.77 2.86
CA VAL A 116 -16.08 4.13 3.06
C VAL A 116 -15.74 4.97 1.85
N THR A 117 -16.75 5.55 1.19
CA THR A 117 -16.56 6.46 0.05
C THR A 117 -16.92 7.90 0.44
N ASP A 118 -16.19 8.86 -0.13
CA ASP A 118 -16.56 10.27 -0.09
C ASP A 118 -17.73 10.51 -1.05
N GLU A 119 -18.84 11.03 -0.54
CA GLU A 119 -20.06 11.35 -1.29
C GLU A 119 -20.32 12.86 -1.36
N ALA A 120 -19.38 13.69 -0.90
CA ALA A 120 -19.49 15.13 -1.05
C ALA A 120 -19.63 15.53 -2.53
N ALA A 121 -20.30 16.65 -2.77
CA ALA A 121 -20.45 17.20 -4.13
C ALA A 121 -19.08 17.46 -4.78
N SER A 122 -18.09 17.89 -4.00
CA SER A 122 -16.69 17.95 -4.38
C SER A 122 -15.91 16.95 -3.53
N LYS A 123 -15.68 15.77 -4.11
CA LYS A 123 -14.93 14.69 -3.47
C LYS A 123 -13.47 15.10 -3.29
N THR A 124 -12.93 14.86 -2.11
CA THR A 124 -11.55 15.19 -1.74
C THR A 124 -10.86 14.07 -1.00
N LYS A 125 -11.60 13.14 -0.40
CA LYS A 125 -11.06 12.08 0.46
C LYS A 125 -10.94 10.78 -0.30
N TYR A 126 -9.82 10.08 -0.12
CA TYR A 126 -9.68 8.76 -0.71
C TYR A 126 -10.74 7.80 -0.15
N PRO A 127 -11.28 6.89 -0.98
CA PRO A 127 -12.08 5.80 -0.46
C PRO A 127 -11.22 4.93 0.45
N VAL A 128 -11.81 4.32 1.49
CA VAL A 128 -11.08 3.49 2.46
C VAL A 128 -11.67 2.10 2.46
N LYS A 129 -10.82 1.09 2.30
CA LYS A 129 -11.17 -0.33 2.43
C LYS A 129 -10.44 -0.89 3.64
N VAL A 130 -11.18 -1.44 4.59
CA VAL A 130 -10.62 -1.97 5.84
C VAL A 130 -11.33 -3.27 6.23
N THR A 131 -10.55 -4.24 6.70
CA THR A 131 -11.11 -5.45 7.32
C THR A 131 -11.54 -5.10 8.74
N VAL A 132 -12.79 -5.42 9.06
CA VAL A 132 -13.40 -5.10 10.36
C VAL A 132 -14.02 -6.35 10.96
N SER A 133 -14.17 -6.37 12.28
CA SER A 133 -14.87 -7.43 13.00
C SER A 133 -15.98 -6.86 13.88
N VAL A 134 -17.08 -7.60 13.92
CA VAL A 134 -18.23 -7.35 14.78
C VAL A 134 -18.19 -8.41 15.89
N PRO A 135 -17.95 -8.02 17.15
CA PRO A 135 -17.99 -8.97 18.25
C PRO A 135 -19.44 -9.36 18.57
N GLY A 136 -19.65 -10.56 19.12
CA GLY A 136 -20.91 -10.88 19.78
C GLY A 136 -21.05 -10.17 21.14
N THR A 137 -22.22 -10.25 21.76
CA THR A 137 -22.46 -9.64 23.07
C THR A 137 -23.31 -10.52 23.98
N ASN A 138 -23.18 -10.30 25.29
CA ASN A 138 -24.09 -10.86 26.31
C ASN A 138 -25.08 -9.81 26.82
N ASP A 139 -24.97 -8.57 26.33
CA ASP A 139 -25.86 -7.48 26.67
C ASP A 139 -27.19 -7.63 25.93
N THR A 140 -28.29 -7.48 26.68
CA THR A 140 -29.66 -7.55 26.14
C THR A 140 -29.98 -6.41 25.18
N ASP A 141 -29.23 -5.31 25.24
CA ASP A 141 -29.41 -4.16 24.35
C ASP A 141 -28.85 -4.44 22.94
N MET A 142 -28.08 -5.51 22.75
CA MET A 142 -27.53 -5.95 21.46
C MET A 142 -26.71 -4.88 20.71
N VAL A 143 -26.17 -3.90 21.45
CA VAL A 143 -25.28 -2.85 20.93
C VAL A 143 -23.83 -3.28 21.09
N VAL A 144 -23.06 -3.16 20.01
CA VAL A 144 -21.62 -3.45 19.99
C VAL A 144 -20.86 -2.37 19.24
N LYS A 145 -19.54 -2.33 19.45
CA LYS A 145 -18.65 -1.44 18.70
C LYS A 145 -17.86 -2.25 17.68
N LEU A 146 -17.73 -1.69 16.48
CA LEU A 146 -16.90 -2.27 15.43
C LEU A 146 -15.43 -2.30 15.89
N ASP A 147 -14.67 -3.30 15.45
CA ASP A 147 -13.22 -3.34 15.59
C ASP A 147 -12.55 -3.35 14.20
N PRO A 148 -11.76 -2.33 13.82
CA PRO A 148 -11.50 -1.10 14.58
C PRO A 148 -12.74 -0.20 14.71
N TYR A 149 -12.84 0.52 15.84
CA TYR A 149 -13.93 1.46 16.10
C TYR A 149 -13.78 2.79 15.34
N MET A 150 -12.55 3.21 15.05
CA MET A 150 -12.25 4.43 14.32
C MET A 150 -11.74 4.08 12.92
N ILE A 151 -12.42 4.57 11.90
CA ILE A 151 -12.05 4.39 10.50
C ILE A 151 -11.46 5.70 9.99
N HIS A 152 -10.28 5.64 9.40
CA HIS A 152 -9.49 6.81 9.04
C HIS A 152 -9.55 7.09 7.54
N MET A 153 -10.04 8.27 7.17
CA MET A 153 -9.99 8.82 5.81
C MET A 153 -8.99 9.96 5.75
N VAL A 154 -8.44 10.21 4.57
CA VAL A 154 -7.48 11.30 4.35
C VAL A 154 -7.77 12.00 3.04
N GLU A 155 -7.59 13.31 3.01
CA GLU A 155 -7.71 14.10 1.80
C GLU A 155 -6.54 13.82 0.85
N ARG A 156 -6.91 13.64 -0.43
CA ARG A 156 -5.98 13.58 -1.53
C ARG A 156 -5.34 14.95 -1.75
N ALA A 157 -4.02 14.97 -1.83
CA ALA A 157 -3.27 16.15 -2.25
C ALA A 157 -3.43 16.42 -3.77
N THR A 158 -3.08 17.61 -4.23
CA THR A 158 -3.02 17.92 -5.66
C THR A 158 -1.58 17.76 -6.14
N PRO A 159 -1.26 16.76 -6.98
CA PRO A 159 0.07 16.61 -7.56
C PRO A 159 0.23 17.50 -8.79
N SER A 160 1.46 17.86 -9.11
CA SER A 160 1.85 18.42 -10.42
C SER A 160 3.21 17.89 -10.83
N ILE A 161 3.42 17.64 -12.12
CA ILE A 161 4.69 17.12 -12.64
C ILE A 161 5.39 18.19 -13.48
N SER A 162 6.69 18.37 -13.22
CA SER A 162 7.59 19.09 -14.13
C SER A 162 8.78 18.21 -14.49
N THR A 163 9.32 18.35 -15.70
CA THR A 163 10.41 17.52 -16.19
C THR A 163 11.61 18.37 -16.63
N ALA A 164 12.81 17.84 -16.39
CA ALA A 164 14.07 18.32 -16.95
C ALA A 164 14.81 17.15 -17.60
N ILE A 165 15.48 17.40 -18.73
CA ILE A 165 16.16 16.36 -19.49
C ILE A 165 17.64 16.71 -19.59
N TYR A 166 18.50 15.72 -19.30
CA TYR A 166 19.94 15.83 -19.40
C TYR A 166 20.48 14.70 -20.28
N ALA A 167 21.22 15.03 -21.33
CA ALA A 167 21.92 14.05 -22.14
C ALA A 167 23.26 13.65 -21.51
N TYR A 168 23.69 12.42 -21.77
CA TYR A 168 24.98 11.93 -21.30
C TYR A 168 26.13 12.54 -22.10
N ASN A 169 27.11 13.06 -21.38
CA ASN A 169 28.33 13.62 -21.91
C ASN A 169 29.47 12.61 -21.76
N SER A 170 29.97 12.10 -22.89
CA SER A 170 31.06 11.12 -22.90
C SER A 170 32.40 11.70 -22.44
N SER A 171 32.58 13.02 -22.52
CA SER A 171 33.82 13.68 -22.08
C SER A 171 33.90 13.85 -20.56
N SER A 172 32.78 14.18 -19.89
CA SER A 172 32.73 14.29 -18.43
C SER A 172 32.34 13.00 -17.72
N GLY A 173 31.72 12.06 -18.44
CA GLY A 173 31.19 10.83 -17.85
C GLY A 173 29.89 11.04 -17.04
N ALA A 174 29.20 12.16 -17.25
CA ALA A 174 28.03 12.57 -16.48
C ALA A 174 26.83 12.96 -17.36
N TYR A 175 25.65 13.06 -16.75
CA TYR A 175 24.44 13.60 -17.38
C TYR A 175 24.34 15.10 -17.10
N ASP A 176 25.15 15.90 -17.79
CA ASP A 176 25.33 17.35 -17.52
C ASP A 176 24.97 18.26 -18.71
N ILE A 177 24.49 17.71 -19.82
CA ILE A 177 24.05 18.49 -20.99
C ILE A 177 22.54 18.68 -20.89
N SER A 178 22.08 19.85 -20.45
CA SER A 178 20.65 20.17 -20.42
C SER A 178 20.08 20.29 -21.84
N VAL A 179 18.98 19.58 -22.10
CA VAL A 179 18.27 19.55 -23.39
C VAL A 179 16.77 19.65 -23.17
N SER A 180 16.02 20.07 -24.20
CA SER A 180 14.56 20.18 -24.14
C SER A 180 13.82 18.92 -24.64
N ASN A 181 14.53 17.96 -25.23
CA ASN A 181 13.97 16.76 -25.84
C ASN A 181 14.98 15.61 -25.89
N LEU A 182 14.49 14.41 -26.19
CA LEU A 182 15.33 13.25 -26.49
C LEU A 182 15.72 13.29 -27.98
N ASN A 183 16.79 14.03 -28.30
CA ASN A 183 17.33 14.06 -29.66
C ASN A 183 18.14 12.79 -29.94
N VAL A 184 17.53 11.85 -30.66
CA VAL A 184 18.08 10.50 -30.88
C VAL A 184 19.15 10.44 -31.97
N THR A 185 19.37 11.51 -32.74
CA THR A 185 20.51 11.62 -33.66
C THR A 185 21.74 12.18 -32.96
N ALA A 186 21.57 13.07 -31.98
CA ALA A 186 22.66 13.69 -31.23
C ALA A 186 23.16 12.83 -30.05
N TYR A 187 22.27 12.11 -29.37
CA TYR A 187 22.61 11.41 -28.13
C TYR A 187 22.06 9.97 -28.10
N SER A 188 22.57 9.17 -27.16
CA SER A 188 22.17 7.77 -26.96
C SER A 188 21.77 7.42 -25.53
N LYS A 189 21.96 8.35 -24.57
CA LYS A 189 21.62 8.18 -23.15
C LYS A 189 21.12 9.50 -22.59
N TRP A 190 20.08 9.42 -21.78
CA TRP A 190 19.47 10.58 -21.13
C TRP A 190 19.09 10.26 -19.68
N LEU A 191 19.07 11.29 -18.86
CA LEU A 191 18.43 11.33 -17.56
C LEU A 191 17.22 12.25 -17.71
N VAL A 192 16.03 11.74 -17.41
CA VAL A 192 14.84 12.54 -17.20
C VAL A 192 14.63 12.69 -15.70
N GLU A 193 14.70 13.92 -15.21
CA GLU A 193 14.32 14.26 -13.83
C GLU A 193 12.89 14.77 -13.83
N ALA A 194 11.97 13.99 -13.26
CA ALA A 194 10.61 14.40 -12.97
C ALA A 194 10.53 14.91 -11.52
N ARG A 195 10.05 16.14 -11.34
CA ARG A 195 9.76 16.73 -10.04
C ARG A 195 8.26 16.74 -9.83
N ILE A 196 7.82 15.99 -8.83
CA ILE A 196 6.42 15.85 -8.46
C ILE A 196 6.18 16.71 -7.22
N THR A 197 5.44 17.80 -7.40
CA THR A 197 5.05 18.67 -6.28
C THR A 197 3.72 18.20 -5.73
N VAL A 198 3.68 17.89 -4.44
CA VAL A 198 2.47 17.48 -3.71
C VAL A 198 2.03 18.65 -2.83
N ALA A 199 0.89 19.25 -3.15
CA ALA A 199 0.37 20.42 -2.45
C ALA A 199 -0.69 20.08 -1.39
N GLY A 200 -0.65 20.80 -0.26
CA GLY A 200 -1.67 20.77 0.80
C GLY A 200 -1.16 20.21 2.13
N LEU A 201 -1.39 20.94 3.22
CA LEU A 201 -0.98 20.51 4.57
C LEU A 201 -1.76 19.26 5.01
N ASN A 202 -1.07 18.27 5.57
CA ASN A 202 -1.64 16.99 6.04
C ASN A 202 -2.43 16.21 4.98
N LYS A 203 -2.27 16.57 3.71
CA LYS A 203 -2.75 15.80 2.56
C LYS A 203 -1.65 14.88 2.09
N ILE A 204 -2.06 13.82 1.42
CA ILE A 204 -1.14 12.84 0.88
C ILE A 204 -1.50 12.47 -0.56
N ILE A 205 -0.49 12.03 -1.31
CA ILE A 205 -0.69 11.18 -2.46
C ILE A 205 -0.40 9.75 -2.00
N LYS A 206 -1.35 8.86 -2.21
CA LYS A 206 -1.17 7.45 -1.87
C LYS A 206 -0.18 6.76 -2.81
N ALA A 207 0.50 5.73 -2.30
CA ALA A 207 1.49 4.94 -3.01
C ALA A 207 0.97 4.47 -4.37
N GLY A 208 1.88 4.36 -5.33
CA GLY A 208 1.47 4.16 -6.71
C GLY A 208 2.56 3.69 -7.65
N ARG A 209 2.27 3.87 -8.94
CA ARG A 209 3.13 3.58 -10.09
C ARG A 209 3.37 4.87 -10.87
N ILE A 210 4.60 5.11 -11.30
CA ILE A 210 4.91 6.11 -12.32
C ILE A 210 5.10 5.36 -13.62
N TYR A 211 4.13 5.49 -14.52
CA TYR A 211 4.17 4.87 -15.82
C TYR A 211 4.94 5.72 -16.82
N LEU A 212 5.68 5.06 -17.70
CA LEU A 212 6.29 5.62 -18.88
C LEU A 212 5.84 4.80 -20.08
N THR A 213 5.28 5.48 -21.09
CA THR A 213 4.89 4.83 -22.35
C THR A 213 6.06 4.04 -22.92
N GLN A 214 5.83 2.78 -23.27
CA GLN A 214 6.85 2.00 -23.99
C GLN A 214 7.13 2.64 -25.35
N TYR A 215 8.41 2.89 -25.64
CA TYR A 215 8.81 3.57 -26.86
C TYR A 215 9.85 2.75 -27.63
N THR A 216 9.52 2.37 -28.86
CA THR A 216 10.40 1.54 -29.69
C THR A 216 11.78 2.17 -29.87
N GLY A 217 12.83 1.44 -29.52
CA GLY A 217 14.22 1.90 -29.62
C GLY A 217 14.73 2.73 -28.44
N ILE A 218 13.92 2.92 -27.38
CA ILE A 218 14.33 3.52 -26.11
C ILE A 218 13.91 2.59 -24.95
N THR A 219 14.82 2.34 -24.01
CA THR A 219 14.55 1.52 -22.82
C THR A 219 14.84 2.31 -21.55
N VAL A 220 14.10 2.03 -20.48
CA VAL A 220 14.42 2.52 -19.14
C VAL A 220 15.48 1.61 -18.53
N ALA A 221 16.68 2.13 -18.30
CA ALA A 221 17.81 1.36 -17.79
C ALA A 221 17.83 1.29 -16.26
N THR A 222 17.51 2.39 -15.58
CA THR A 222 17.50 2.48 -14.11
C THR A 222 16.60 3.65 -13.70
N ALA A 223 16.02 3.58 -12.50
CA ALA A 223 15.28 4.68 -11.91
C ALA A 223 15.65 4.89 -10.44
N TYR A 224 15.44 6.10 -9.95
CA TYR A 224 15.55 6.46 -8.54
C TYR A 224 14.32 7.27 -8.13
N VAL A 225 13.83 7.03 -6.92
CA VAL A 225 12.75 7.77 -6.28
C VAL A 225 13.30 8.34 -4.98
N ASP A 226 13.28 9.67 -4.85
CA ASP A 226 13.81 10.42 -3.71
C ASP A 226 15.26 10.01 -3.34
N GLY A 227 16.07 9.75 -4.37
CA GLY A 227 17.49 9.36 -4.24
C GLY A 227 17.72 7.88 -3.94
N ALA A 228 16.68 7.09 -3.65
CA ALA A 228 16.78 5.65 -3.50
C ALA A 228 16.61 4.96 -4.86
N GLN A 229 17.44 3.96 -5.17
CA GLN A 229 17.29 3.19 -6.40
C GLN A 229 15.97 2.41 -6.37
N ALA A 230 15.18 2.56 -7.42
CA ALA A 230 13.90 1.87 -7.57
C ALA A 230 13.98 0.84 -8.70
N SER A 231 13.29 -0.28 -8.50
CA SER A 231 13.12 -1.29 -9.55
C SER A 231 12.27 -0.73 -10.68
N VAL A 232 12.65 -1.08 -11.92
CA VAL A 232 11.90 -0.75 -13.13
C VAL A 232 11.25 -2.02 -13.62
N TYR A 233 9.93 -1.98 -13.79
CA TYR A 233 9.14 -3.08 -14.27
C TYR A 233 8.60 -2.77 -15.67
N LEU A 234 8.26 -3.81 -16.42
CA LEU A 234 7.54 -3.68 -17.67
C LEU A 234 6.15 -4.28 -17.48
N ASP A 235 5.14 -3.49 -17.78
CA ASP A 235 3.76 -3.89 -17.81
C ASP A 235 3.28 -3.99 -19.25
N SER A 236 2.87 -5.19 -19.64
CA SER A 236 2.39 -5.49 -20.99
C SER A 236 0.90 -5.81 -21.02
N ASP A 237 0.22 -5.78 -19.88
CA ASP A 237 -1.20 -6.07 -19.75
C ASP A 237 -1.91 -4.88 -19.11
N SER A 238 -2.99 -4.42 -19.73
CA SER A 238 -3.80 -3.32 -19.19
C SER A 238 -5.06 -3.81 -18.49
N SER A 239 -5.23 -5.13 -18.33
CA SER A 239 -6.46 -5.72 -17.80
C SER A 239 -6.68 -5.44 -16.30
N ASP A 240 -5.63 -5.15 -15.55
CA ASP A 240 -5.68 -4.91 -14.10
C ASP A 240 -5.90 -3.44 -13.74
N ASP A 241 -5.29 -2.50 -14.45
CA ASP A 241 -5.35 -1.07 -14.11
C ASP A 241 -5.53 -0.11 -15.29
N GLY A 242 -5.61 -0.64 -16.52
CA GLY A 242 -5.78 0.14 -17.75
C GLY A 242 -4.49 0.77 -18.29
N MET A 243 -3.33 0.53 -17.68
CA MET A 243 -2.04 1.09 -18.08
C MET A 243 -1.15 0.04 -18.75
N THR A 244 -0.16 0.48 -19.52
CA THR A 244 0.93 -0.36 -20.04
C THR A 244 2.21 0.47 -20.13
N GLY A 245 3.35 -0.20 -20.20
CA GLY A 245 4.65 0.44 -20.37
C GLY A 245 5.60 0.14 -19.22
N TYR A 246 6.66 0.93 -19.11
CA TYR A 246 7.54 0.80 -17.95
C TYR A 246 6.88 1.44 -16.74
N TYR A 247 7.05 0.86 -15.55
CA TYR A 247 6.63 1.53 -14.33
C TYR A 247 7.64 1.42 -13.20
N ILE A 248 7.55 2.39 -12.31
CA ILE A 248 8.36 2.54 -11.10
C ILE A 248 7.41 2.70 -9.93
N LEU A 249 7.61 1.94 -8.85
CA LEU A 249 6.80 2.06 -7.64
C LEU A 249 7.25 3.25 -6.80
N PHE A 250 6.30 3.96 -6.20
CA PHE A 250 6.56 5.02 -5.22
C PHE A 250 5.69 4.84 -3.96
N PRO A 251 6.19 5.22 -2.77
CA PRO A 251 5.45 5.08 -1.51
C PRO A 251 4.38 6.17 -1.33
N ASP A 252 3.64 6.15 -0.23
CA ASP A 252 2.81 7.30 0.16
C ASP A 252 3.70 8.55 0.24
N TRP A 253 3.24 9.64 -0.37
CA TRP A 253 3.91 10.93 -0.38
C TRP A 253 3.10 11.97 0.40
N THR A 254 3.81 12.69 1.26
CA THR A 254 3.25 13.84 1.98
C THR A 254 3.51 15.13 1.19
N ALA A 255 3.05 16.26 1.70
CA ALA A 255 3.31 17.55 1.07
C ALA A 255 4.81 17.82 0.89
N GLY A 256 5.21 18.23 -0.31
CA GLY A 256 6.62 18.44 -0.63
C GLY A 256 6.93 18.31 -2.11
N VAL A 257 8.22 18.26 -2.42
CA VAL A 257 8.72 17.97 -3.77
C VAL A 257 9.43 16.62 -3.73
N HIS A 258 8.94 15.71 -4.55
CA HIS A 258 9.50 14.37 -4.75
C HIS A 258 10.24 14.32 -6.08
N HIS A 259 11.37 13.62 -6.08
CA HIS A 259 12.28 13.55 -7.22
C HIS A 259 12.31 12.15 -7.80
N VAL A 260 12.04 12.05 -9.09
CA VAL A 260 12.08 10.78 -9.81
C VAL A 260 13.05 10.92 -10.97
N GLN A 261 14.13 10.15 -10.92
CA GLN A 261 15.20 10.18 -11.90
C GLN A 261 15.14 8.93 -12.74
N ILE A 262 15.01 9.10 -14.05
CA ILE A 262 14.75 8.00 -14.99
C ILE A 262 15.84 8.02 -16.06
N TYR A 263 16.65 6.97 -16.09
CA TYR A 263 17.74 6.83 -17.03
C TYR A 263 17.25 6.09 -18.27
N LEU A 264 17.27 6.77 -19.41
CA LEU A 264 16.84 6.26 -20.70
C LEU A 264 18.04 5.96 -21.58
N GLN A 265 17.98 4.85 -22.33
CA GLN A 265 19.01 4.45 -23.27
C GLN A 265 18.41 4.13 -24.63
N LYS A 266 19.04 4.64 -25.68
CA LYS A 266 18.77 4.28 -27.07
C LYS A 266 19.26 2.87 -27.33
N THR A 267 18.38 1.99 -27.80
CA THR A 267 18.68 0.57 -28.11
C THR A 267 18.41 0.21 -29.57
N GLY A 268 17.81 1.10 -30.36
CA GLY A 268 17.52 0.88 -31.77
C GLY A 268 17.43 2.17 -32.57
N SER A 269 16.49 2.22 -33.52
CA SER A 269 16.22 3.37 -34.39
C SER A 269 14.86 4.00 -34.04
N PRO A 270 14.74 4.70 -32.90
CA PRO A 270 13.52 5.40 -32.52
C PRO A 270 13.15 6.47 -33.56
N SER A 271 11.85 6.60 -33.85
CA SER A 271 11.28 7.71 -34.62
C SER A 271 10.99 8.92 -33.73
N ALA A 272 10.63 10.06 -34.32
CA ALA A 272 10.09 11.20 -33.58
C ALA A 272 8.71 10.85 -32.99
N GLY A 273 8.36 11.44 -31.85
CA GLY A 273 7.13 11.13 -31.12
C GLY A 273 7.14 11.66 -29.69
N THR A 274 6.31 11.07 -28.83
CA THR A 274 6.18 11.49 -27.42
C THR A 274 6.19 10.26 -26.51
N ILE A 275 6.95 10.35 -25.43
CA ILE A 275 6.84 9.46 -24.26
C ILE A 275 5.99 10.20 -23.23
N THR A 276 4.94 9.57 -22.71
CA THR A 276 4.14 10.14 -21.62
C THR A 276 4.60 9.52 -20.31
N LEU A 277 4.86 10.38 -19.32
CA LEU A 277 5.02 10.01 -17.92
C LEU A 277 3.68 10.24 -17.21
N THR A 278 3.17 9.23 -16.52
CA THR A 278 1.89 9.30 -15.80
C THR A 278 2.11 8.95 -14.34
N LEU A 279 1.76 9.85 -13.43
CA LEU A 279 1.68 9.56 -12.00
C LEU A 279 0.36 8.84 -11.73
N PHE A 280 0.42 7.52 -11.67
CA PHE A 280 -0.73 6.67 -11.43
C PHE A 280 -0.81 6.27 -9.96
N GLU A 281 -1.83 6.76 -9.27
CA GLU A 281 -2.04 6.48 -7.85
C GLU A 281 -2.64 5.08 -7.68
N TYR A 282 -1.76 4.08 -7.57
CA TYR A 282 -2.11 2.67 -7.32
C TYR A 282 -2.42 2.45 -5.83
N TYR A 283 -3.38 3.20 -5.27
CA TYR A 283 -3.81 3.08 -3.87
C TYR A 283 -4.69 1.84 -3.61
N GLU A 284 -4.30 0.68 -4.16
CA GLU A 284 -5.11 -0.55 -4.29
C GLU A 284 -6.47 -0.38 -5.02
N CYS A 285 -7.03 0.84 -5.08
CA CYS A 285 -8.33 1.20 -5.62
C CYS A 285 -8.23 1.43 -7.12
N LEU A 286 -8.30 0.33 -7.85
CA LEU A 286 -8.32 0.34 -9.32
C LEU A 286 -9.72 0.53 -9.86
N ASN A 287 -10.76 0.27 -9.07
CA ASN A 287 -12.16 0.46 -9.47
C ASN A 287 -12.42 1.90 -9.96
N PRO A 288 -12.69 2.10 -11.26
CA PRO A 288 -12.87 3.45 -11.82
C PRO A 288 -14.05 4.19 -11.19
N SER A 289 -15.07 3.48 -10.70
CA SER A 289 -16.25 4.08 -10.07
C SER A 289 -15.95 4.73 -8.71
N LEU A 290 -14.83 4.37 -8.09
CA LEU A 290 -14.39 4.91 -6.80
C LEU A 290 -13.32 6.00 -6.95
N ARG A 291 -12.76 6.16 -8.16
CA ARG A 291 -11.72 7.15 -8.47
C ARG A 291 -12.37 8.44 -8.98
N PHE A 292 -12.36 9.46 -8.14
CA PHE A 292 -12.89 10.79 -8.48
C PHE A 292 -11.83 11.74 -9.06
N TRP A 293 -10.57 11.31 -9.11
CA TRP A 293 -9.46 12.12 -9.59
C TRP A 293 -8.96 11.66 -10.96
N THR A 294 -8.18 12.52 -11.60
CA THR A 294 -7.45 12.22 -12.83
C THR A 294 -5.96 12.12 -12.51
N ASP A 295 -5.28 11.19 -13.19
CA ASP A 295 -3.83 11.02 -13.07
C ASP A 295 -3.09 12.19 -13.72
N GLU A 296 -2.04 12.66 -13.06
CA GLU A 296 -1.21 13.75 -13.55
C GLU A 296 -0.23 13.21 -14.60
N THR A 297 -0.03 13.95 -15.69
CA THR A 297 0.83 13.51 -16.80
C THR A 297 1.83 14.58 -17.22
N ALA A 298 2.97 14.14 -17.73
CA ALA A 298 3.96 15.00 -18.38
C ALA A 298 4.43 14.37 -19.69
N SER A 299 4.60 15.19 -20.72
CA SER A 299 5.07 14.74 -22.04
C SER A 299 6.56 14.98 -22.21
N ILE A 300 7.25 13.99 -22.78
CA ILE A 300 8.67 14.04 -23.14
C ILE A 300 8.78 13.85 -24.64
N SER A 301 9.22 14.88 -25.35
CA SER A 301 9.35 14.83 -26.81
C SER A 301 10.59 14.03 -27.24
N VAL A 302 10.42 13.16 -28.23
CA VAL A 302 11.48 12.44 -28.95
C VAL A 302 11.62 13.06 -30.33
N VAL A 303 12.83 13.46 -30.70
CA VAL A 303 13.12 14.09 -32.00
C VAL A 303 14.26 13.39 -32.71
N THR A 304 14.22 13.39 -34.04
CA THR A 304 15.25 12.84 -34.93
C THR A 304 16.02 13.94 -35.60
#